data_AF-A0A0Q1ANR6-F1
#
_entry.id   AF-A0A0Q1ANR6-F1
#
_cell.length_a   1.000
_cell.length_b   1.000
_cell.length_c   1.000
_cell.angle_alpha   90.00
_cell.angle_beta   90.00
_cell.angle_gamma   90.00
#
_symmetry.space_group_name_H-M   'P 1'
#
loop_
_entity.id
_entity.type
_entity.pdbx_description
1 polymer ?
#
loop_
_entity_poly.entity_id
_entity_poly.type
_entity_poly.pdbx_seq_one_letter_code
_entity_poly.pdbx_strand_id
1 'polypeptide(L)'
;MNKSKLSVGLIILISLMGIIGIIFLLSYNYINKTNHTSVDPYIALLIFIPVTLIGLIEFLINLKKKSTRWLAIVSILIGLAGILLLIYLDKSNNLLQYEVWIKRGMP
;
A
#
# COMPACT_ATOMS: atom_id res chain seq x y z
N MET A 1 -30.17 -0.43 6.05
CA MET A 1 -29.14 -0.20 5.01
C MET A 1 -28.69 -1.53 4.44
N ASN A 2 -28.61 -1.69 3.10
CA ASN A 2 -28.38 -2.98 2.46
C ASN A 2 -26.91 -3.40 2.65
N LYS A 3 -26.63 -4.54 3.31
CA LYS A 3 -25.27 -4.99 3.69
C LYS A 3 -24.27 -5.00 2.52
N SER A 4 -24.75 -5.24 1.30
CA SER A 4 -23.91 -5.22 0.09
C SER A 4 -23.39 -3.84 -0.29
N LYS A 5 -24.15 -2.76 -0.03
CA LYS A 5 -23.74 -1.39 -0.36
C LYS A 5 -22.64 -0.90 0.59
N LEU A 6 -22.73 -1.29 1.86
CA LEU A 6 -21.74 -0.94 2.89
C LEU A 6 -20.38 -1.60 2.61
N SER A 7 -20.37 -2.90 2.27
CA SER A 7 -19.15 -3.64 1.90
C SER A 7 -18.46 -3.06 0.67
N VAL A 8 -19.23 -2.72 -0.39
CA VAL A 8 -18.68 -2.07 -1.59
C VAL A 8 -18.08 -0.69 -1.26
N GLY A 9 -18.78 0.13 -0.48
CA GLY A 9 -18.28 1.43 -0.06
C GLY A 9 -16.98 1.34 0.74
N LEU A 10 -16.89 0.35 1.64
CA LEU A 10 -15.70 0.10 2.46
C LEU A 10 -14.49 -0.29 1.60
N ILE A 11 -14.64 -1.24 0.67
CA ILE A 11 -13.56 -1.65 -0.24
C ILE A 11 -13.04 -0.47 -1.05
N ILE A 12 -13.94 0.36 -1.58
CA ILE A 12 -13.55 1.52 -2.39
C ILE A 12 -12.75 2.50 -1.54
N LEU A 13 -13.24 2.84 -0.34
CA LEU A 13 -12.57 3.76 0.57
C LEU A 13 -11.15 3.29 0.89
N ILE A 14 -10.99 2.02 1.27
CA ILE A 14 -9.70 1.44 1.62
C ILE A 14 -8.77 1.38 0.41
N SER A 15 -9.29 1.03 -0.77
CA SER A 15 -8.51 1.01 -2.00
C SER A 15 -8.00 2.40 -2.36
N LEU A 16 -8.81 3.44 -2.15
CA LEU A 16 -8.39 4.83 -2.33
C LEU A 16 -7.28 5.22 -1.36
N MET A 17 -7.36 4.82 -0.09
CA MET A 17 -6.26 5.04 0.86
C MET A 17 -4.95 4.38 0.40
N GLY A 18 -5.03 3.16 -0.15
CA GLY A 18 -3.87 2.49 -0.74
C GLY A 18 -3.29 3.25 -1.94
N ILE A 19 -4.14 3.72 -2.86
CA ILE A 19 -3.72 4.52 -4.01
C ILE A 19 -3.05 5.82 -3.56
N ILE A 20 -3.66 6.53 -2.60
CA ILE A 20 -3.10 7.76 -2.04
C ILE A 20 -1.73 7.48 -1.42
N GLY A 21 -1.58 6.37 -0.68
CA GLY A 21 -0.30 5.96 -0.12
C GLY A 21 0.78 5.72 -1.19
N ILE A 22 0.44 5.05 -2.29
CA ILE A 22 1.36 4.84 -3.43
C ILE A 22 1.76 6.17 -4.05
N ILE A 23 0.78 7.04 -4.36
CA ILE A 23 1.04 8.35 -4.97
C ILE A 23 1.92 9.19 -4.04
N PHE A 24 1.63 9.19 -2.74
CA PHE A 24 2.44 9.88 -1.74
C PHE A 24 3.88 9.39 -1.76
N LEU A 25 4.13 8.07 -1.68
CA LEU A 25 5.48 7.51 -1.69
C LEU A 25 6.25 7.85 -2.97
N LEU A 26 5.59 7.73 -4.14
CA LEU A 26 6.21 8.08 -5.43
C LEU A 26 6.54 9.57 -5.51
N SER A 27 5.62 10.43 -5.07
CA SER A 27 5.81 11.88 -5.08
C SER A 27 6.90 12.30 -4.10
N TYR A 28 6.88 11.73 -2.89
CA TYR A 28 7.88 11.98 -1.86
C TYR A 28 9.27 11.52 -2.31
N ASN A 29 9.37 10.35 -2.94
CA ASN A 29 10.63 9.86 -3.53
C ASN A 29 11.12 10.79 -4.66
N TYR A 30 10.22 11.26 -5.53
CA TYR A 30 10.58 12.14 -6.64
C TYR A 30 11.08 13.51 -6.16
N ILE A 31 10.48 14.05 -5.11
CA ILE A 31 10.83 15.37 -4.56
C ILE A 31 12.12 15.29 -3.72
N ASN A 32 12.31 14.23 -2.93
CA ASN A 32 13.48 14.07 -2.07
C ASN A 32 14.66 13.44 -2.82
N LYS A 33 15.56 14.28 -3.32
CA LYS A 33 16.75 13.86 -4.08
C LYS A 33 17.87 13.26 -3.22
N THR A 34 17.76 13.32 -1.89
CA THR A 34 18.80 12.90 -0.96
C THR A 34 18.84 11.38 -0.72
N ASN A 35 17.84 10.64 -1.23
CA ASN A 35 17.68 9.18 -1.06
C ASN A 35 17.55 8.69 0.39
N HIS A 36 17.63 9.58 1.38
CA HIS A 36 17.38 9.30 2.78
C HIS A 36 16.27 10.19 3.33
N THR A 37 15.57 9.69 4.34
CA THR A 37 14.45 10.36 5.02
C THR A 37 14.57 10.17 6.52
N SER A 38 13.94 11.07 7.28
CA SER A 38 13.80 10.98 8.73
C SER A 38 12.67 10.04 9.18
N VAL A 39 11.85 9.56 8.23
CA VAL A 39 10.66 8.75 8.53
C VAL A 39 10.81 7.37 7.88
N ASP A 40 10.61 6.31 8.65
CA ASP A 40 10.63 4.95 8.14
C ASP A 40 9.52 4.73 7.08
N PRO A 41 9.86 4.43 5.81
CA PRO A 41 8.86 4.15 4.77
C PRO A 41 8.00 2.92 5.09
N TYR A 42 8.50 1.98 5.89
CA TYR A 42 7.76 0.78 6.28
C TYR A 42 6.56 1.07 7.17
N ILE A 43 6.42 2.28 7.72
CA ILE A 43 5.17 2.74 8.36
C ILE A 43 3.98 2.63 7.38
N ALA A 44 4.21 2.79 6.07
CA ALA A 44 3.17 2.63 5.06
C ALA A 44 2.62 1.18 4.96
N LEU A 45 3.29 0.17 5.55
CA LEU A 45 2.72 -1.17 5.69
C LEU A 45 1.44 -1.18 6.53
N LEU A 46 1.28 -0.23 7.47
CA LEU A 46 0.04 -0.05 8.26
C LEU A 46 -1.16 0.31 7.37
N ILE A 47 -0.93 0.72 6.13
CA ILE A 47 -1.97 0.97 5.13
C ILE A 47 -2.07 -0.23 4.19
N PHE A 48 -0.95 -0.64 3.57
CA PHE A 48 -0.99 -1.64 2.50
C PHE A 48 -1.39 -3.04 2.98
N ILE A 49 -0.99 -3.47 4.18
CA ILE A 49 -1.37 -4.77 4.73
C ILE A 49 -2.90 -4.83 4.96
N PRO A 50 -3.53 -3.86 5.67
CA PRO A 50 -4.99 -3.83 5.77
C PRO A 50 -5.71 -3.78 4.42
N VAL A 51 -5.21 -3.02 3.44
CA VAL A 51 -5.79 -2.96 2.10
C VAL A 51 -5.80 -4.35 1.45
N THR A 52 -4.67 -5.07 1.47
CA THR A 52 -4.59 -6.43 0.93
C THR A 52 -5.48 -7.41 1.69
N LEU A 53 -5.47 -7.39 3.02
CA LEU A 53 -6.24 -8.32 3.84
C LEU A 53 -7.75 -8.13 3.68
N ILE A 54 -8.22 -6.88 3.67
CA ILE A 54 -9.65 -6.58 3.51
C ILE A 54 -10.11 -6.96 2.10
N GLY A 55 -9.29 -6.69 1.07
CA GLY A 55 -9.53 -7.20 -0.28
C GLY A 55 -9.63 -8.73 -0.32
N LEU A 56 -8.74 -9.45 0.37
CA LEU A 56 -8.75 -10.92 0.42
C LEU A 56 -10.00 -11.45 1.13
N ILE A 57 -10.36 -10.89 2.29
CA ILE A 57 -11.56 -11.27 3.04
C ILE A 57 -12.81 -11.08 2.16
N GLU A 58 -12.93 -9.93 1.49
CA GLU A 58 -14.08 -9.63 0.63
C GLU A 58 -14.14 -10.51 -0.61
N PHE A 59 -12.99 -10.87 -1.19
CA PHE A 59 -12.90 -11.83 -2.27
C PHE A 59 -13.45 -13.20 -1.87
N LEU A 60 -13.07 -13.69 -0.68
CA LEU A 60 -13.48 -14.99 -0.15
C LEU A 60 -14.97 -15.02 0.21
N ILE A 61 -15.52 -13.93 0.78
CA ILE A 61 -16.94 -13.84 1.15
C ILE A 61 -17.84 -13.72 -0.08
N ASN A 62 -17.40 -13.00 -1.13
CA ASN A 62 -18.24 -12.64 -2.27
C ASN A 62 -17.90 -13.38 -3.57
N LEU A 63 -17.40 -14.62 -3.50
CA LEU A 63 -16.98 -15.43 -4.66
C LEU A 63 -18.02 -15.51 -5.80
N LYS A 64 -19.32 -15.50 -5.47
CA LYS A 64 -20.42 -15.63 -6.43
C LYS A 64 -20.84 -14.29 -7.08
N LYS A 65 -20.47 -13.14 -6.50
CA LYS A 65 -20.85 -11.80 -6.99
C LYS A 65 -19.72 -11.20 -7.82
N LYS A 66 -19.85 -11.27 -9.15
CA LYS A 66 -18.81 -10.81 -10.09
C LYS A 66 -18.31 -9.39 -9.82
N SER A 67 -19.20 -8.42 -9.58
CA SER A 67 -18.81 -7.01 -9.38
C SER A 67 -17.97 -6.79 -8.13
N THR A 68 -18.42 -7.31 -6.98
CA THR A 68 -17.68 -7.20 -5.71
C THR A 68 -16.34 -7.96 -5.77
N ARG A 69 -16.30 -9.09 -6.49
CA ARG A 69 -15.07 -9.86 -6.68
C ARG A 69 -14.00 -9.07 -7.43
N TRP A 70 -14.36 -8.35 -8.50
CA TRP A 70 -13.40 -7.51 -9.22
C TRP A 70 -12.85 -6.38 -8.35
N LEU A 71 -13.72 -5.71 -7.58
CA LEU A 71 -13.28 -4.67 -6.63
C LEU A 71 -12.33 -5.23 -5.57
N ALA A 72 -12.62 -6.42 -5.05
CA ALA A 72 -11.76 -7.11 -4.08
C ALA A 72 -10.39 -7.45 -4.68
N ILE A 73 -10.34 -7.97 -5.92
CA ILE A 73 -9.07 -8.22 -6.64
C ILE A 73 -8.27 -6.93 -6.81
N VAL A 74 -8.92 -5.84 -7.25
CA VAL A 74 -8.26 -4.54 -7.42
C VAL A 74 -7.67 -4.06 -6.09
N SER A 75 -8.41 -4.19 -4.99
CA SER A 75 -7.92 -3.83 -3.65
C SER A 75 -6.69 -4.64 -3.26
N ILE A 76 -6.71 -5.97 -3.47
CA ILE A 76 -5.56 -6.86 -3.23
C ILE A 76 -4.34 -6.39 -4.04
N LEU A 77 -4.53 -6.11 -5.33
CA LEU A 77 -3.45 -5.67 -6.22
C LEU A 77 -2.87 -4.32 -5.80
N ILE A 78 -3.69 -3.37 -5.35
CA ILE A 78 -3.22 -2.07 -4.84
C ILE A 78 -2.34 -2.27 -3.60
N GLY A 79 -2.80 -3.05 -2.62
CA GLY A 79 -2.00 -3.30 -1.41
C GLY A 79 -0.69 -4.03 -1.72
N LEU A 80 -0.72 -5.04 -2.59
CA LEU A 80 0.49 -5.74 -3.03
C LEU A 80 1.44 -4.83 -3.80
N ALA A 81 0.94 -3.97 -4.69
CA ALA A 81 1.75 -3.00 -5.42
C ALA A 81 2.44 -2.02 -4.45
N GLY A 82 1.74 -1.55 -3.41
CA GLY A 82 2.33 -0.72 -2.36
C GLY A 82 3.44 -1.44 -1.59
N ILE A 83 3.24 -2.71 -1.20
CA ILE A 83 4.27 -3.52 -0.52
C ILE A 83 5.49 -3.72 -1.44
N LEU A 84 5.28 -4.05 -2.72
CA LEU A 84 6.34 -4.22 -3.69
C LEU A 84 7.11 -2.92 -3.93
N LEU A 85 6.41 -1.78 -3.95
CA LEU A 85 7.04 -0.47 -4.05
C LEU A 85 7.95 -0.21 -2.85
N LEU A 86 7.52 -0.52 -1.63
CA LEU A 86 8.37 -0.38 -0.44
C LEU A 86 9.62 -1.25 -0.51
N ILE A 87 9.48 -2.52 -0.93
CA ILE A 87 10.62 -3.41 -1.12
C ILE A 87 11.58 -2.86 -2.20
N TYR A 88 11.03 -2.31 -3.28
CA TYR A 88 11.82 -1.70 -4.34
C TYR A 88 12.58 -0.48 -3.84
N LEU A 89 11.92 0.43 -3.11
CA LEU A 89 12.54 1.62 -2.54
C LEU A 89 13.67 1.24 -1.57
N ASP A 90 13.42 0.28 -0.68
CA ASP A 90 14.44 -0.21 0.24
C ASP A 90 15.65 -0.83 -0.47
N LYS A 91 15.43 -1.68 -1.48
CA LYS A 91 16.51 -2.31 -2.27
C LYS A 91 17.27 -1.33 -3.15
N SER A 92 16.61 -0.29 -3.64
CA SER A 92 17.23 0.76 -4.45
C SER A 92 17.90 1.85 -3.61
N ASN A 93 17.92 1.68 -2.28
CA ASN A 93 18.44 2.64 -1.31
C ASN A 93 17.76 4.02 -1.40
N ASN A 94 16.49 4.03 -1.79
CA ASN A 94 15.66 5.21 -1.89
C ASN A 94 14.76 5.33 -0.66
N LEU A 95 14.63 6.56 -0.15
CA LEU A 95 13.90 6.85 1.08
C LEU A 95 14.39 5.99 2.27
N LEU A 96 15.68 5.69 2.34
CA LEU A 96 16.24 4.97 3.49
C LEU A 96 16.20 5.84 4.73
N GLN A 97 15.83 5.25 5.87
CA GLN A 97 16.00 5.93 7.13
C GLN A 97 17.50 6.14 7.41
N TYR A 98 17.90 7.30 7.91
CA TYR A 98 19.31 7.65 8.12
C TYR A 98 20.06 6.60 8.96
N GLU A 99 19.44 6.06 10.00
CA GLU A 99 20.01 5.02 10.85
C GLU A 99 20.21 3.70 10.10
N VAL A 100 19.32 3.37 9.16
CA VAL A 100 19.45 2.16 8.31
C VAL A 100 20.55 2.37 7.28
N TRP A 101 20.66 3.57 6.74
CA TRP A 101 21.73 3.96 5.81
C TRP A 101 23.11 3.85 6.46
N ILE A 102 23.30 4.36 7.69
CA ILE A 102 24.54 4.17 8.47
C ILE A 102 24.78 2.68 8.75
N LYS A 103 23.76 1.94 9.19
CA LYS A 103 23.89 0.49 9.47
C LYS A 103 24.31 -0.33 8.24
N ARG A 104 23.96 0.14 7.04
CA ARG A 104 24.38 -0.46 5.76
C ARG A 104 25.82 -0.10 5.35
N GLY A 105 26.54 0.69 6.17
CA GLY A 105 27.91 1.11 5.90
C GLY A 105 28.03 2.11 4.75
N MET A 106 26.97 2.87 4.48
CA MET A 106 26.98 3.92 3.46
C MET A 106 27.63 5.20 4.01
N PRO A 107 28.45 5.91 3.20
CA PRO A 107 29.35 6.98 3.64
C PRO A 107 28.68 8.33 3.83
#